data_AF-A0A9J6C7F4-F1
#
_entry.id   AF-A0A9J6C7F4-F1
#
_cell.length_a   1.000
_cell.length_b   1.000
_cell.length_c   1.000
_cell.angle_alpha   90.00
_cell.angle_beta   90.00
_cell.angle_gamma   90.00
#
_symmetry.space_group_name_H-M   'P 1'
#
loop_
_entity.id
_entity.type
_entity.pdbx_description
1 polymer ?
#
loop_
_entity_poly.entity_id
_entity_poly.type
_entity_poly.pdbx_seq_one_letter_code
_entity_poly.pdbx_strand_id
1 'polypeptide(L)'
;MIIKFFIAILIYSANTFAQTTNNNCQGTQPPNLQNLLPTQCCDIRFIFDDQTVKKCMNNHQGLSNVNVGVKGRFDGLECLFSCLFNATNTFSNGVVNVPALKAYASQTLTRANQTRWITIVNEAIDACNSKTSSDQEKIKKSLNGKPVDGKNICNPVNLYFGSCIYFYQIRKCPFPAPNIPQKLAQNCTDMKNYFTTCPVPPLYLF
;
A
#
# COMPACT_ATOMS: atom_id res chain seq x y z
N MET A 1 -18.11 64.06 -4.35
CA MET A 1 -17.11 63.93 -3.27
C MET A 1 -17.81 63.35 -2.03
N ILE A 2 -17.94 62.03 -1.96
CA ILE A 2 -18.37 61.29 -0.75
C ILE A 2 -17.59 59.97 -0.74
N ILE A 3 -16.96 59.69 0.40
CA ILE A 3 -15.95 58.66 0.66
C ILE A 3 -16.59 57.45 1.35
N LYS A 4 -16.20 56.25 0.89
CA LYS A 4 -16.04 54.94 1.57
C LYS A 4 -16.93 54.61 2.78
N PHE A 5 -17.63 53.46 2.74
CA PHE A 5 -17.17 52.21 3.39
C PHE A 5 -18.23 51.08 3.41
N PHE A 6 -17.72 49.86 3.15
CA PHE A 6 -18.03 48.59 3.82
C PHE A 6 -19.32 47.76 3.57
N ILE A 7 -19.05 46.44 3.47
CA ILE A 7 -19.84 45.28 3.97
C ILE A 7 -21.06 44.91 3.08
N ALA A 8 -21.36 43.66 2.71
CA ALA A 8 -20.79 42.33 2.98
C ALA A 8 -21.72 41.30 2.31
N ILE A 9 -21.13 40.25 1.72
CA ILE A 9 -21.49 38.81 1.86
C ILE A 9 -22.96 38.42 1.53
N LEU A 10 -23.28 37.50 0.61
CA LEU A 10 -23.36 36.04 0.89
C LEU A 10 -23.89 35.22 -0.33
N ILE A 11 -23.12 34.17 -0.64
CA ILE A 11 -23.47 32.77 -0.98
C ILE A 11 -24.28 32.46 -2.26
N TYR A 12 -23.66 31.75 -3.20
CA TYR A 12 -23.86 30.31 -3.47
C TYR A 12 -23.29 29.96 -4.85
N SER A 13 -22.07 29.42 -4.85
CA SER A 13 -21.67 28.48 -5.90
C SER A 13 -20.88 27.36 -5.25
N ALA A 14 -21.48 26.18 -5.31
CA ALA A 14 -20.92 24.84 -5.24
C ALA A 14 -19.56 24.71 -4.55
N ASN A 15 -19.56 23.91 -3.47
CA ASN A 15 -18.37 23.25 -2.96
C ASN A 15 -17.70 22.44 -4.08
N THR A 16 -16.82 23.08 -4.84
CA THR A 16 -15.69 22.40 -5.43
C THR A 16 -14.84 21.95 -4.24
N PHE A 17 -14.65 20.64 -4.12
CA PHE A 17 -13.52 20.10 -3.38
C PHE A 17 -12.28 20.72 -4.01
N ALA A 18 -11.83 21.84 -3.45
CA ALA A 18 -10.54 22.41 -3.73
C ALA A 18 -9.53 21.33 -3.34
N GLN A 19 -8.98 20.67 -4.35
CA GLN A 19 -7.67 20.05 -4.25
C GLN A 19 -6.74 21.17 -3.79
N THR A 20 -6.41 21.20 -2.51
CA THR A 20 -5.23 21.92 -2.06
C THR A 20 -4.06 21.25 -2.74
N THR A 21 -3.62 21.80 -3.87
CA THR A 21 -2.35 21.49 -4.51
C THR A 21 -1.26 21.93 -3.54
N ASN A 22 -0.94 21.07 -2.59
CA ASN A 22 0.27 21.20 -1.81
C ASN A 22 1.40 20.78 -2.76
N ASN A 23 2.33 21.69 -3.04
CA ASN A 23 3.43 21.51 -4.00
C ASN A 23 4.38 20.35 -3.64
N ASN A 24 4.14 19.66 -2.52
CA ASN A 24 4.95 18.57 -1.97
C ASN A 24 4.72 17.19 -2.60
N CYS A 25 3.74 17.03 -3.51
CA CYS A 25 3.54 15.78 -4.26
C CYS A 25 4.08 15.86 -5.70
N GLN A 26 4.78 16.93 -6.07
CA GLN A 26 5.39 17.08 -7.40
C GLN A 26 6.68 16.25 -7.49
N GLY A 27 6.69 15.24 -8.35
CA GLY A 27 7.68 14.16 -8.37
C GLY A 27 7.10 12.93 -7.65
N THR A 28 6.78 11.88 -8.40
CA THR A 28 6.02 10.69 -7.97
C THR A 28 6.69 9.83 -6.89
N GLN A 29 7.78 10.29 -6.29
CA GLN A 29 8.59 9.54 -5.36
C GLN A 29 8.60 10.16 -3.96
N PRO A 30 8.55 9.34 -2.90
CA PRO A 30 8.79 9.81 -1.53
C PRO A 30 10.17 10.47 -1.43
N PRO A 31 10.32 11.51 -0.59
CA PRO A 31 11.61 12.15 -0.38
C PRO A 31 12.64 11.13 0.11
N ASN A 32 13.83 11.17 -0.49
CA ASN A 32 15.02 10.42 -0.07
C ASN A 32 14.88 8.88 -0.11
N LEU A 33 13.97 8.33 -0.93
CA LEU A 33 13.77 6.86 -1.05
C LEU A 33 15.05 6.11 -1.50
N GLN A 34 15.97 6.79 -2.17
CA GLN A 34 17.27 6.23 -2.58
C GLN A 34 18.19 5.90 -1.40
N ASN A 35 18.04 6.59 -0.26
CA ASN A 35 18.90 6.43 0.91
C ASN A 35 18.15 6.02 2.18
N LEU A 36 16.80 6.03 2.17
CA LEU A 36 15.97 5.71 3.32
C LEU A 36 14.71 4.96 2.87
N LEU A 37 14.57 3.72 3.33
CA LEU A 37 13.39 2.90 3.11
C LEU A 37 12.32 3.15 4.17
N PRO A 38 11.02 3.06 3.83
CA PRO A 38 9.94 3.19 4.82
C PRO A 38 10.08 2.21 5.99
N THR A 39 10.63 1.03 5.74
CA THR A 39 10.90 -0.01 6.74
C THR A 39 11.99 0.37 7.75
N GLN A 40 12.85 1.33 7.44
CA GLN A 40 13.86 1.87 8.36
C GLN A 40 13.26 2.92 9.30
N CYS A 41 12.18 3.58 8.88
CA CYS A 41 11.47 4.57 9.68
C CYS A 41 10.32 3.98 10.48
N CYS A 42 9.77 2.88 9.99
CA CYS A 42 8.69 2.14 10.59
C CYS A 42 8.96 0.65 10.48
N ASP A 43 8.85 -0.04 11.61
CA ASP A 43 8.95 -1.48 11.69
C ASP A 43 7.67 -2.19 11.21
N ILE A 44 7.35 -1.97 9.93
CA ILE A 44 6.16 -2.50 9.22
C ILE A 44 6.22 -4.02 9.25
N ARG A 45 5.08 -4.67 9.46
CA ARG A 45 5.02 -6.12 9.50
C ARG A 45 4.46 -6.71 8.22
N PHE A 46 5.22 -7.64 7.68
CA PHE A 46 4.72 -8.52 6.64
C PHE A 46 3.86 -9.61 7.28
N ILE A 47 2.67 -9.83 6.73
CA ILE A 47 1.67 -10.72 7.34
C ILE A 47 1.90 -12.20 6.99
N PHE A 48 2.81 -12.47 6.06
CA PHE A 48 3.21 -13.81 5.64
C PHE A 48 4.50 -14.23 6.33
N ASP A 49 4.56 -15.47 6.81
CA ASP A 49 5.73 -16.01 7.49
C ASP A 49 6.89 -16.28 6.52
N ASP A 50 8.12 -16.23 7.04
CA ASP A 50 9.35 -16.38 6.24
C ASP A 50 9.42 -17.71 5.46
N GLN A 51 8.85 -18.79 5.99
CA GLN A 51 8.87 -20.09 5.31
C GLN A 51 7.98 -20.05 4.07
N THR A 52 6.79 -19.50 4.21
CA THR A 52 5.85 -19.28 3.10
C THR A 52 6.46 -18.35 2.05
N VAL A 53 7.11 -17.26 2.47
CA VAL A 53 7.81 -16.34 1.56
C VAL A 53 8.92 -17.04 0.81
N LYS A 54 9.83 -17.74 1.50
CA LYS A 54 10.94 -18.48 0.87
C LYS A 54 10.43 -19.51 -0.12
N LYS A 55 9.39 -20.27 0.25
CA LYS A 55 8.76 -21.25 -0.64
C LYS A 55 8.25 -20.59 -1.93
N CYS A 56 7.57 -19.46 -1.82
CA CYS A 56 7.04 -18.75 -2.98
C CYS A 56 8.13 -18.09 -3.83
N MET A 57 9.18 -17.56 -3.21
CA MET A 57 10.33 -17.02 -3.96
C MET A 57 11.06 -18.11 -4.75
N ASN A 58 11.27 -19.29 -4.16
CA ASN A 58 11.98 -20.40 -4.80
C ASN A 58 11.19 -21.03 -5.95
N ASN A 59 9.86 -21.03 -5.87
CA ASN A 59 8.99 -21.60 -6.90
C ASN A 59 8.88 -20.72 -8.16
N HIS A 60 9.32 -19.45 -8.09
CA HIS A 60 9.33 -18.54 -9.23
C HIS A 60 10.77 -18.28 -9.69
N GLN A 61 11.31 -19.21 -10.50
CA GLN A 61 12.54 -19.02 -11.27
C GLN A 61 12.34 -17.84 -12.24
N GLY A 62 12.70 -16.64 -11.81
CA GLY A 62 12.45 -15.39 -12.54
C GLY A 62 12.50 -14.15 -11.65
N LEU A 63 12.26 -14.29 -10.34
CA LEU A 63 12.43 -13.20 -9.38
C LEU A 63 13.91 -12.83 -9.14
N SER A 64 14.86 -13.69 -9.53
CA SER A 64 16.29 -13.38 -9.49
C SER A 64 16.68 -12.21 -10.40
N ASN A 65 15.81 -11.87 -11.36
CA ASN A 65 15.97 -10.74 -12.29
C ASN A 65 14.75 -9.81 -12.23
N VAL A 66 14.25 -9.47 -11.02
CA VAL A 66 13.43 -8.25 -10.87
C VAL A 66 14.36 -7.07 -11.13
N ASN A 67 14.65 -6.83 -12.42
CA ASN A 67 15.11 -5.54 -12.87
C ASN A 67 13.94 -4.61 -12.55
N VAL A 68 14.15 -3.73 -11.58
CA VAL A 68 13.38 -2.49 -11.44
C VAL A 68 13.71 -1.68 -12.69
N GLY A 69 13.13 -2.09 -13.82
CA GLY A 69 13.38 -1.48 -15.10
C GLY A 69 12.87 -0.05 -15.05
N VAL A 70 13.55 0.85 -15.75
CA VAL A 70 13.33 2.30 -15.86
C VAL A 70 11.92 2.68 -16.40
N LYS A 71 11.01 1.71 -16.56
CA LYS A 71 9.63 1.84 -17.06
C LYS A 71 8.57 1.19 -16.17
N GLY A 72 8.96 0.64 -15.04
CA GLY A 72 7.99 0.40 -14.01
C GLY A 72 7.07 -0.79 -14.11
N ARG A 73 7.63 -1.89 -14.60
CA ARG A 73 6.95 -3.16 -14.63
C ARG A 73 7.52 -4.01 -13.51
N PHE A 74 6.72 -4.24 -12.48
CA PHE A 74 7.00 -5.22 -11.43
C PHE A 74 6.71 -6.63 -11.94
N ASP A 75 7.34 -7.01 -13.06
CA ASP A 75 7.13 -8.31 -13.69
C ASP A 75 7.44 -9.43 -12.67
N GLY A 76 6.42 -10.20 -12.27
CA GLY A 76 6.55 -11.35 -11.36
C GLY A 76 6.15 -11.12 -9.90
N LEU A 77 5.94 -9.88 -9.44
CA LEU A 77 5.43 -9.66 -8.07
C LEU A 77 3.97 -10.10 -7.92
N GLU A 78 3.16 -9.98 -8.97
CA GLU A 78 1.80 -10.51 -9.01
C GLU A 78 1.78 -12.04 -8.81
N CYS A 79 2.78 -12.74 -9.32
CA CYS A 79 2.95 -14.17 -9.11
C CYS A 79 3.37 -14.48 -7.67
N LEU A 80 4.33 -13.72 -7.12
CA LEU A 80 4.76 -13.87 -5.73
C LEU A 80 3.57 -13.70 -4.78
N PHE A 81 2.83 -12.60 -4.88
CA PHE A 81 1.67 -12.38 -4.03
C PHE A 81 0.61 -13.46 -4.25
N SER A 82 0.33 -13.87 -5.49
CA SER A 82 -0.61 -14.96 -5.73
C SER A 82 -0.18 -16.27 -5.09
N CYS A 83 1.12 -16.61 -5.13
CA CYS A 83 1.64 -17.75 -4.41
C CYS A 83 1.42 -17.63 -2.90
N LEU A 84 1.70 -16.47 -2.29
CA LEU A 84 1.52 -16.25 -0.85
C LEU A 84 0.05 -16.42 -0.43
N PHE A 85 -0.86 -15.80 -1.17
CA PHE A 85 -2.29 -15.88 -0.91
C PHE A 85 -2.85 -17.29 -1.12
N ASN A 86 -2.39 -18.01 -2.15
CA ASN A 86 -2.78 -19.40 -2.40
C ASN A 86 -2.19 -20.36 -1.35
N ALA A 87 -0.91 -20.22 -1.00
CA ALA A 87 -0.23 -21.08 -0.02
C ALA A 87 -0.86 -21.00 1.38
N THR A 88 -1.50 -19.87 1.68
CA THR A 88 -2.20 -19.64 2.95
C THR A 88 -3.70 -19.95 2.88
N ASN A 89 -4.20 -20.37 1.71
CA ASN A 89 -5.63 -20.58 1.45
C ASN A 89 -6.49 -19.34 1.74
N THR A 90 -5.92 -18.15 1.54
CA THR A 90 -6.57 -16.86 1.80
C THR A 90 -7.12 -16.20 0.54
N PHE A 91 -7.03 -16.88 -0.60
CA PHE A 91 -7.57 -16.41 -1.87
C PHE A 91 -8.19 -17.57 -2.65
N SER A 92 -9.38 -17.33 -3.19
CA SER A 92 -10.12 -18.31 -3.98
C SER A 92 -11.08 -17.60 -4.92
N ASN A 93 -11.28 -18.13 -6.13
CA ASN A 93 -12.24 -17.60 -7.10
C ASN A 93 -12.07 -16.10 -7.41
N GLY A 94 -10.83 -15.60 -7.41
CA GLY A 94 -10.55 -14.19 -7.72
C GLY A 94 -10.76 -13.24 -6.53
N VAL A 95 -11.08 -13.74 -5.34
CA VAL A 95 -11.43 -12.94 -4.16
C VAL A 95 -10.60 -13.37 -2.94
N VAL A 96 -10.19 -12.38 -2.15
CA VAL A 96 -9.52 -12.60 -0.86
C VAL A 96 -10.54 -13.05 0.19
N ASN A 97 -10.27 -14.18 0.85
CA ASN A 97 -11.01 -14.62 2.02
C ASN A 97 -10.56 -13.81 3.25
N VAL A 98 -11.23 -12.68 3.49
CA VAL A 98 -10.90 -11.74 4.58
C VAL A 98 -10.85 -12.43 5.96
N PRO A 99 -11.84 -13.24 6.38
CA PRO A 99 -11.77 -13.96 7.66
C PRO A 99 -10.53 -14.85 7.78
N ALA A 100 -10.22 -15.65 6.74
CA ALA A 100 -9.06 -16.52 6.74
C ALA A 100 -7.74 -15.73 6.80
N LEU A 101 -7.65 -14.63 6.04
CA LEU A 101 -6.44 -13.78 6.03
C LEU A 101 -6.20 -13.12 7.39
N LYS A 102 -7.26 -12.59 8.03
CA LYS A 102 -7.16 -12.00 9.37
C LYS A 102 -6.71 -13.03 10.40
N ALA A 103 -7.26 -14.25 10.34
CA ALA A 103 -6.88 -15.34 11.23
C ALA A 103 -5.40 -15.72 11.03
N TYR A 104 -4.98 -15.91 9.78
CA TYR A 104 -3.59 -16.22 9.44
C TYR A 104 -2.62 -15.10 9.87
N ALA A 105 -2.94 -13.85 9.55
CA ALA A 105 -2.12 -12.69 9.93
C ALA A 105 -1.98 -12.57 11.45
N SER A 106 -3.07 -12.73 12.19
CA SER A 106 -3.07 -12.69 13.66
C SER A 106 -2.19 -13.80 14.24
N GLN A 107 -2.29 -15.03 13.73
CA GLN A 107 -1.45 -16.15 14.17
C GLN A 107 0.04 -15.90 13.87
N THR A 108 0.36 -15.40 12.68
CA THR A 108 1.75 -15.08 12.29
C THR A 108 2.34 -13.97 13.15
N LEU A 109 1.59 -12.88 13.39
CA LEU A 109 2.04 -11.78 14.25
C LEU A 109 2.19 -12.22 15.70
N THR A 110 1.30 -13.06 16.23
CA THR A 110 1.43 -13.62 17.58
C THR A 110 2.70 -14.47 17.70
N ARG A 111 2.97 -15.38 16.75
CA ARG A 111 4.20 -16.20 16.74
C ARG A 111 5.47 -15.36 16.67
N ALA A 112 5.41 -14.19 16.03
CA ALA A 112 6.53 -13.25 15.92
C ALA A 112 6.64 -12.26 17.11
N ASN A 113 5.81 -12.40 18.15
CA ASN A 113 5.70 -11.43 19.27
C ASN A 113 5.39 -9.99 18.81
N GLN A 114 4.53 -9.85 17.79
CA GLN A 114 4.15 -8.57 17.17
C GLN A 114 2.66 -8.24 17.37
N THR A 115 2.08 -8.62 18.51
CA THR A 115 0.64 -8.51 18.78
C THR A 115 0.10 -7.07 18.66
N ARG A 116 0.94 -6.05 18.90
CA ARG A 116 0.60 -4.62 18.70
C ARG A 116 0.13 -4.28 17.27
N TRP A 117 0.55 -5.08 16.28
CA TRP A 117 0.22 -4.85 14.88
C TRP A 117 -1.08 -5.52 14.44
N ILE A 118 -1.65 -6.42 15.25
CA ILE A 118 -2.84 -7.20 14.88
C ILE A 118 -4.02 -6.27 14.55
N THR A 119 -4.29 -5.27 15.39
CA THR A 119 -5.37 -4.31 15.15
C THR A 119 -5.15 -3.53 13.86
N ILE A 120 -3.95 -2.97 13.66
CA ILE A 120 -3.62 -2.17 12.46
C ILE A 120 -3.74 -3.03 11.19
N VAL A 121 -3.27 -4.26 11.22
CA VAL A 121 -3.34 -5.18 10.09
C VAL A 121 -4.78 -5.60 9.79
N ASN A 122 -5.59 -5.86 10.81
CA ASN A 122 -7.00 -6.21 10.62
C ASN A 122 -7.79 -5.05 10.02
N GLU A 123 -7.56 -3.82 10.48
CA GLU A 123 -8.12 -2.60 9.90
C GLU A 123 -7.65 -2.39 8.45
N ALA A 124 -6.37 -2.67 8.17
CA ALA A 124 -5.82 -2.60 6.82
C ALA A 124 -6.53 -3.58 5.88
N ILE A 125 -6.72 -4.83 6.31
CA ILE A 125 -7.40 -5.86 5.52
C ILE A 125 -8.83 -5.42 5.17
N ASP A 126 -9.58 -4.87 6.12
CA ASP A 126 -10.95 -4.39 5.87
C ASP A 126 -10.99 -3.23 4.89
N ALA A 127 -10.15 -2.21 5.13
CA ALA A 127 -10.05 -1.04 4.25
C ALA A 127 -9.65 -1.43 2.83
N CYS A 128 -8.69 -2.35 2.70
CA CYS A 128 -8.20 -2.83 1.42
C CYS A 128 -9.19 -3.73 0.69
N ASN A 129 -10.01 -4.51 1.41
CA ASN A 129 -11.09 -5.29 0.80
C ASN A 129 -12.17 -4.39 0.19
N SER A 130 -12.59 -3.36 0.92
CA SER A 130 -13.53 -2.36 0.39
C SER A 130 -12.95 -1.65 -0.83
N LYS A 131 -11.67 -1.26 -0.76
CA LYS A 131 -10.98 -0.54 -1.85
C LYS A 131 -10.80 -1.39 -3.09
N THR A 132 -10.34 -2.63 -2.94
CA THR A 132 -10.14 -3.58 -4.06
C THR A 132 -11.45 -3.86 -4.78
N SER A 133 -12.55 -3.99 -4.04
CA SER A 133 -13.89 -4.16 -4.61
C SER A 133 -14.32 -2.93 -5.42
N SER A 134 -14.06 -1.72 -4.92
CA SER A 134 -14.37 -0.48 -5.64
C SER A 134 -13.48 -0.19 -6.85
N ASP A 135 -12.25 -0.73 -6.86
CA ASP A 135 -11.25 -0.46 -7.88
C ASP A 135 -11.13 -1.59 -8.93
N GLN A 136 -12.05 -2.55 -8.97
CA GLN A 136 -12.00 -3.71 -9.90
C GLN A 136 -11.78 -3.31 -11.37
N GLU A 137 -12.46 -2.27 -11.85
CA GLU A 137 -12.30 -1.81 -13.23
C GLU A 137 -10.93 -1.14 -13.48
N LYS A 138 -10.34 -0.50 -12.48
CA LYS A 138 -8.97 0.04 -12.59
C LYS A 138 -7.94 -1.09 -12.60
N ILE A 139 -8.15 -2.11 -11.76
CA ILE A 139 -7.33 -3.32 -11.74
C ILE A 139 -7.41 -4.00 -13.11
N LYS A 140 -8.61 -4.27 -13.66
CA LYS A 140 -8.77 -4.81 -15.03
C LYS A 140 -8.05 -4.00 -16.10
N LYS A 141 -8.18 -2.66 -16.07
CA LYS A 141 -7.50 -1.77 -17.02
C LYS A 141 -5.98 -1.82 -16.92
N SER A 142 -5.43 -1.91 -15.71
CA SER A 142 -3.98 -2.06 -15.49
C SER A 142 -3.39 -3.37 -16.05
N LEU A 143 -4.26 -4.31 -16.44
CA LEU A 143 -3.88 -5.62 -16.94
C LEU A 143 -4.07 -5.77 -18.45
N ASN A 144 -4.26 -4.66 -19.16
CA ASN A 144 -4.61 -4.67 -20.58
C ASN A 144 -5.84 -5.58 -20.87
N GLY A 145 -6.80 -5.66 -19.93
CA GLY A 145 -8.00 -6.46 -20.08
C GLY A 145 -7.85 -7.96 -19.81
N LYS A 146 -6.74 -8.44 -19.23
CA LYS A 146 -6.61 -9.85 -18.82
C LYS A 146 -7.69 -10.23 -17.79
N PRO A 147 -8.21 -11.47 -17.83
CA PRO A 147 -9.22 -11.94 -16.87
C PRO A 147 -8.74 -11.82 -15.42
N VAL A 148 -9.61 -11.31 -14.55
CA VAL A 148 -9.40 -11.29 -13.10
C VAL A 148 -10.03 -12.52 -12.43
N ASP A 149 -10.57 -13.44 -13.24
CA ASP A 149 -11.10 -14.70 -12.75
C ASP A 149 -9.97 -15.51 -12.11
N GLY A 150 -10.26 -16.20 -11.00
CA GLY A 150 -9.26 -16.92 -10.19
C GLY A 150 -8.51 -18.06 -10.89
N LYS A 151 -8.56 -18.14 -12.23
CA LYS A 151 -7.90 -19.12 -13.09
C LYS A 151 -6.48 -18.68 -13.50
N ASN A 152 -6.18 -17.38 -13.41
CA ASN A 152 -4.82 -16.89 -13.63
C ASN A 152 -3.94 -17.22 -12.41
N ILE A 153 -2.86 -17.97 -12.66
CA ILE A 153 -1.86 -18.38 -11.65
C ILE A 153 -1.29 -17.17 -10.91
N CYS A 154 -1.17 -16.04 -11.61
CA CYS A 154 -0.72 -14.77 -11.05
C CYS A 154 -1.86 -13.75 -11.16
N ASN A 155 -2.71 -13.70 -10.13
CA ASN A 155 -3.81 -12.77 -10.06
C ASN A 155 -3.34 -11.41 -9.48
N PRO A 156 -3.43 -10.32 -10.25
CA PRO A 156 -2.99 -8.98 -9.86
C PRO A 156 -3.82 -8.37 -8.72
N VAL A 157 -5.03 -8.87 -8.47
CA VAL A 157 -5.78 -8.52 -7.25
C VAL A 157 -4.93 -8.77 -6.01
N ASN A 158 -4.13 -9.84 -5.99
CA ASN A 158 -3.27 -10.18 -4.86
C ASN A 158 -2.15 -9.16 -4.64
N LEU A 159 -1.52 -8.69 -5.72
CA LEU A 159 -0.53 -7.62 -5.62
C LEU A 159 -1.19 -6.31 -5.18
N TYR A 160 -2.31 -5.92 -5.79
CA TYR A 160 -3.04 -4.71 -5.39
C TYR A 160 -3.44 -4.74 -3.90
N PHE A 161 -4.00 -5.85 -3.44
CA PHE A 161 -4.47 -6.02 -2.07
C PHE A 161 -3.30 -6.02 -1.08
N GLY A 162 -2.23 -6.78 -1.35
CA GLY A 162 -1.02 -6.81 -0.52
C GLY A 162 -0.33 -5.45 -0.44
N SER A 163 -0.25 -4.75 -1.56
CA SER A 163 0.24 -3.36 -1.66
C SER A 163 -0.58 -2.42 -0.78
N CYS A 164 -1.91 -2.51 -0.88
CA CYS A 164 -2.80 -1.69 -0.07
C CYS A 164 -2.56 -1.89 1.43
N ILE A 165 -2.40 -3.13 1.89
CA ILE A 165 -2.11 -3.42 3.30
C ILE A 165 -0.78 -2.81 3.72
N TYR A 166 0.26 -2.97 2.90
CA TYR A 166 1.58 -2.41 3.16
C TYR A 166 1.54 -0.88 3.34
N PHE A 167 0.90 -0.16 2.41
CA PHE A 167 0.79 1.29 2.51
C PHE A 167 -0.16 1.78 3.60
N TYR A 168 -1.19 0.99 3.93
CA TYR A 168 -2.04 1.28 5.09
C TYR A 168 -1.22 1.23 6.38
N GLN A 169 -0.39 0.19 6.55
CA GLN A 169 0.51 0.08 7.69
C GLN A 169 1.50 1.24 7.76
N ILE A 170 2.08 1.67 6.63
CA ILE A 170 2.94 2.88 6.58
C ILE A 170 2.19 4.09 7.14
N ARG A 171 0.96 4.35 6.68
CA ARG A 171 0.19 5.52 7.10
C ARG A 171 -0.21 5.49 8.58
N LYS A 172 -0.48 4.30 9.12
CA LYS A 172 -0.89 4.12 10.51
C LYS A 172 0.27 3.88 11.46
N CYS A 173 1.48 3.72 10.94
CA CYS A 173 2.62 3.49 11.79
C CYS A 173 2.90 4.70 12.69
N PRO A 174 3.21 4.47 13.97
CA PRO A 174 3.72 5.51 14.84
C PRO A 174 5.16 5.85 14.42
N PHE A 175 5.31 6.67 13.37
CA PHE A 175 6.58 7.33 13.10
C PHE A 175 6.82 8.44 14.13
N PRO A 176 8.09 8.68 14.50
CA PRO A 176 9.25 7.85 14.22
C PRO A 176 9.25 6.55 15.06
N ALA A 177 9.73 5.43 14.51
CA ALA A 177 9.90 4.22 15.32
C ALA A 177 10.82 4.52 16.52
N PRO A 178 10.58 3.92 17.71
CA PRO A 178 11.46 4.08 18.85
C PRO A 178 12.88 3.68 18.47
N ASN A 179 13.88 4.50 18.82
CA ASN A 179 15.31 4.27 18.59
C ASN A 179 15.83 4.52 17.16
N ILE A 180 15.09 5.22 16.30
CA ILE A 180 15.73 5.67 15.05
C ILE A 180 16.78 6.76 15.33
N PRO A 181 17.94 6.72 14.64
CA PRO A 181 18.95 7.76 14.75
C PRO A 181 18.35 9.15 14.54
N GLN A 182 18.72 10.12 15.37
CA GLN A 182 18.18 11.49 15.29
C GLN A 182 18.38 12.11 13.90
N LYS A 183 19.49 11.79 13.23
CA LYS A 183 19.79 12.17 11.84
C LYS A 183 18.79 11.65 10.80
N LEU A 184 18.05 10.59 11.11
CA LEU A 184 17.01 9.99 10.26
C LEU A 184 15.60 10.42 10.68
N ALA A 185 15.42 10.98 11.88
CA ALA A 185 14.10 11.32 12.42
C ALA A 185 13.35 12.35 11.57
N GLN A 186 14.06 13.35 11.05
CA GLN A 186 13.45 14.34 10.15
C GLN A 186 13.02 13.71 8.83
N ASN A 187 13.90 12.95 8.18
CA ASN A 187 13.59 12.26 6.93
C ASN A 187 12.40 11.29 7.08
N CYS A 188 12.30 10.60 8.22
CA CYS A 188 11.18 9.73 8.53
C CYS A 188 9.88 10.50 8.75
N THR A 189 9.95 11.70 9.34
CA THR A 189 8.79 12.59 9.49
C THR A 189 8.29 13.09 8.14
N ASP A 190 9.22 13.53 7.28
CA ASP A 190 8.89 14.00 5.92
C ASP A 190 8.28 12.88 5.08
N MET A 191 8.81 11.66 5.21
CA MET A 191 8.28 10.47 4.56
C MET A 191 6.87 10.12 5.04
N LYS A 192 6.59 10.21 6.36
CA LYS A 192 5.23 10.05 6.88
C LYS A 192 4.29 11.11 6.31
N ASN A 193 4.71 12.37 6.31
CA ASN A 193 3.91 13.47 5.76
C ASN A 193 3.59 13.23 4.28
N TYR A 194 4.55 12.74 3.51
CA TYR A 194 4.34 12.34 2.13
C TYR A 194 3.28 11.23 2.00
N PHE A 195 3.44 10.10 2.69
CA PHE A 195 2.51 8.98 2.55
C PHE A 195 1.10 9.26 3.09
N THR A 196 0.96 10.20 4.02
CA THR A 196 -0.34 10.63 4.57
C THR A 196 -1.02 11.71 3.73
N THR A 197 -0.25 12.55 3.02
CA THR A 197 -0.78 13.67 2.23
C THR A 197 -0.96 13.30 0.75
N CYS A 198 0.00 12.58 0.18
CA CYS A 198 0.01 12.26 -1.23
C CYS A 198 -0.74 10.94 -1.53
N PRO A 199 -1.40 10.84 -2.69
CA PRO A 199 -1.94 9.57 -3.15
C PRO A 199 -0.78 8.59 -3.30
N VAL A 200 -0.95 7.41 -2.71
CA VAL A 200 0.03 6.33 -2.88
C VAL A 200 0.02 5.94 -4.36
N PRO A 201 1.16 6.06 -5.06
CA PRO A 201 1.25 5.57 -6.43
C PRO A 201 0.82 4.11 -6.45
N PRO A 202 -0.03 3.69 -7.39
CA PRO A 202 -0.27 2.28 -7.62
C PRO A 202 1.10 1.62 -7.75
N LEU A 203 1.35 0.49 -7.09
CA LEU A 203 2.53 -0.33 -7.35
C LEU A 203 2.57 -0.85 -8.81
N TYR A 204 1.69 -0.38 -9.69
CA TYR A 204 1.67 -0.56 -11.14
C TYR A 204 2.18 0.66 -11.93
N LEU A 205 2.61 1.75 -11.27
CA LEU A 205 3.02 3.01 -11.90
C LEU A 205 4.42 3.49 -11.50
N PHE A 206 5.25 2.63 -10.92
CA PHE A 206 6.69 2.89 -10.74
C PHE A 206 7.48 2.00 -11.63
#